data_AF-A0A3A0D353-F1
#
_entry.id   AF-A0A3A0D353-F1
#
_cell.length_a   1.000
_cell.length_b   1.000
_cell.length_c   1.000
_cell.angle_alpha   90.00
_cell.angle_beta   90.00
_cell.angle_gamma   90.00
#
_symmetry.space_group_name_H-M   'P 1'
#
loop_
_entity.id
_entity.type
_entity.pdbx_description
1 polymer ?
#
loop_
_entity_poly.entity_id
_entity_poly.type
_entity_poly.pdbx_seq_one_letter_code
_entity_poly.pdbx_strand_id
1 'polypeptide(L)'
;MLSIIERDTTNALDAFRVTVGTTAAAIASAFYPCKRGVGLKADVGNSGTIYIGPSDVTAGTTAATDGWPLAAGEELFLPLDDPRAVFAVASAASQQLHVVVV
;
A
#
# COMPACT_ATOMS: atom_id res chain seq x y z
N MET A 1 11.26 32.04 -4.06
CA MET A 1 12.49 31.22 -3.94
C MET A 1 12.17 30.10 -2.97
N LEU A 2 12.02 28.86 -3.46
CA LEU A 2 11.77 27.70 -2.60
C LEU A 2 13.12 27.37 -1.94
N SER A 3 13.24 27.58 -0.63
CA SER A 3 14.40 27.10 0.12
C SER A 3 14.30 25.59 0.23
N ILE A 4 15.21 24.85 -0.41
CA ILE A 4 15.39 23.43 -0.13
C ILE A 4 15.90 23.35 1.31
N ILE A 5 15.02 23.01 2.23
CA ILE A 5 15.41 22.50 3.55
C ILE A 5 16.14 21.19 3.25
N GLU A 6 17.36 21.05 3.77
CA GLU A 6 18.22 19.89 3.54
C GLU A 6 17.39 18.61 3.71
N ARG A 7 17.47 17.70 2.73
CA ARG A 7 16.78 16.40 2.82
C ARG A 7 17.25 15.72 4.09
N ASP A 8 16.36 15.60 5.08
CA ASP A 8 16.62 14.81 6.28
C ASP A 8 16.76 13.34 5.86
N THR A 9 17.99 12.88 5.71
CA THR A 9 18.32 11.49 5.38
C THR A 9 17.94 10.52 6.51
N THR A 10 17.60 11.05 7.70
CA THR A 10 17.08 10.27 8.84
C THR A 10 15.60 9.92 8.68
N ASN A 11 14.88 10.68 7.84
CA ASN A 11 13.46 10.57 7.54
C ASN A 11 13.30 10.43 6.01
N ALA A 12 13.96 9.39 5.46
CA ALA A 12 13.94 9.08 4.04
C ALA A 12 12.51 8.77 3.59
N LEU A 13 12.05 9.47 2.56
CA LEU A 13 10.79 9.21 1.89
C LEU A 13 11.03 8.15 0.82
N ASP A 14 10.62 6.92 1.06
CA ASP A 14 10.64 5.87 0.06
C ASP A 14 9.24 5.67 -0.51
N ALA A 15 9.03 6.21 -1.72
CA ALA A 15 7.78 6.10 -2.45
C ALA A 15 7.96 5.27 -3.72
N PHE A 16 7.09 4.27 -3.91
CA PHE A 16 7.12 3.38 -5.05
C PHE A 16 5.70 2.94 -5.44
N ARG A 17 5.56 2.36 -6.62
CA ARG A 17 4.28 1.78 -7.06
C ARG A 17 4.35 0.27 -7.10
N VAL A 18 3.21 -0.36 -6.87
CA VAL A 18 3.02 -1.81 -6.97
C VAL A 18 1.83 -2.07 -7.88
N THR A 19 2.00 -3.01 -8.81
CA THR A 19 0.88 -3.56 -9.58
C THR A 19 0.24 -4.68 -8.78
N VAL A 20 -1.03 -4.54 -8.43
CA VAL A 20 -1.82 -5.50 -7.66
C VAL A 20 -2.69 -6.32 -8.60
N GLY A 21 -2.62 -7.64 -8.45
CA GLY A 21 -3.44 -8.61 -9.18
C GLY A 21 -4.58 -9.16 -8.35
N THR A 22 -5.22 -10.21 -8.86
CA THR A 22 -6.32 -10.92 -8.18
C THR A 22 -5.84 -11.99 -7.19
N THR A 23 -4.53 -12.02 -6.91
CA THR A 23 -3.91 -12.91 -5.92
C THR A 23 -3.23 -12.04 -4.88
N ALA A 24 -3.43 -12.37 -3.60
CA ALA A 24 -2.78 -11.67 -2.50
C ALA A 24 -1.26 -11.69 -2.65
N ALA A 25 -0.64 -10.51 -2.57
CA ALA A 25 0.80 -10.34 -2.63
C ALA A 25 1.26 -9.27 -1.65
N ALA A 26 2.43 -9.47 -1.05
CA ALA A 26 3.04 -8.48 -0.17
C ALA A 26 3.39 -7.20 -0.96
N ILE A 27 3.17 -6.03 -0.35
CA ILE A 27 3.49 -4.74 -0.99
C ILE A 27 5.00 -4.47 -1.06
N ALA A 28 5.78 -5.15 -0.21
CA ALA A 28 7.23 -5.03 -0.16
C ALA A 28 7.89 -6.42 -0.09
N SER A 29 8.98 -6.61 -0.83
CA SER A 29 9.77 -7.85 -0.83
C SER A 29 10.99 -7.78 0.08
N ALA A 30 11.47 -6.58 0.40
CA ALA A 30 12.58 -6.32 1.29
C ALA A 30 12.10 -5.76 2.62
N PHE A 31 12.82 -6.08 3.69
CA PHE A 31 12.57 -5.45 4.98
C PHE A 31 12.92 -3.97 4.90
N TYR A 32 12.03 -3.14 5.43
CA TYR A 32 12.26 -1.72 5.62
C TYR A 32 11.75 -1.33 7.00
N PRO A 33 12.58 -0.77 7.89
CA PRO A 33 12.13 -0.31 9.19
C PRO A 33 11.34 0.99 9.03
N CYS A 34 10.01 0.90 8.99
CA CYS A 34 9.11 2.05 8.99
C CYS A 34 9.12 2.67 10.39
N LYS A 35 9.49 3.95 10.53
CA LYS A 35 9.47 4.63 11.84
C LYS A 35 8.10 5.19 12.18
N ARG A 36 7.29 5.48 11.16
CA ARG A 36 5.98 6.14 11.30
C ARG A 36 4.87 5.30 10.72
N GLY A 37 5.11 4.60 9.63
CA GLY A 37 4.13 3.69 9.03
C GLY A 37 4.19 3.63 7.51
N VAL A 38 3.13 3.08 6.94
CA VAL A 38 2.97 2.92 5.49
C VAL A 38 1.71 3.66 5.05
N GLY A 39 1.90 4.61 4.13
CA GLY A 39 0.81 5.24 3.40
C GLY A 39 0.54 4.49 2.10
N LEU A 40 -0.73 4.28 1.80
CA LEU A 40 -1.22 3.55 0.64
C LEU A 40 -2.24 4.42 -0.08
N LYS A 41 -2.12 4.53 -1.40
CA LYS A 41 -3.08 5.26 -2.22
C LYS A 41 -3.39 4.48 -3.49
N ALA A 42 -4.66 4.16 -3.70
CA ALA A 42 -5.11 3.56 -4.94
C ALA A 42 -5.04 4.60 -6.08
N ASP A 43 -4.46 4.20 -7.21
CA ASP A 43 -4.42 5.06 -8.39
C ASP A 43 -5.84 5.42 -8.85
N VAL A 44 -6.01 6.65 -9.32
CA VAL A 44 -7.31 7.17 -9.80
C VAL A 44 -7.78 6.48 -11.08
N GLY A 45 -6.87 5.86 -11.84
CA GLY A 45 -7.15 5.08 -13.04
C GLY A 45 -7.52 3.63 -12.76
N ASN A 46 -7.58 3.21 -11.50
CA ASN A 46 -8.00 1.85 -11.14
C ASN A 46 -9.47 1.64 -11.49
N SER A 47 -9.76 0.49 -12.12
CA SER A 47 -11.11 0.05 -12.44
C SER A 47 -11.69 -0.93 -11.42
N GLY A 48 -10.83 -1.50 -10.56
CA GLY A 48 -11.19 -2.41 -9.47
C GLY A 48 -10.79 -1.84 -8.11
N THR A 49 -11.40 -2.40 -7.06
CA THR A 49 -11.10 -2.05 -5.67
C THR A 49 -9.89 -2.86 -5.21
N ILE A 50 -8.94 -2.21 -4.53
CA ILE A 50 -7.80 -2.86 -3.90
C ILE A 50 -8.16 -3.11 -2.43
N TYR A 51 -7.90 -4.31 -1.93
CA TYR A 51 -8.13 -4.71 -0.55
C TYR A 51 -6.79 -4.89 0.15
N ILE A 52 -6.62 -4.21 1.27
CA ILE A 52 -5.39 -4.21 2.07
C ILE A 52 -5.59 -5.06 3.32
N GLY A 53 -4.68 -5.98 3.59
CA GLY A 53 -4.81 -6.86 4.75
C GLY A 53 -3.59 -7.75 5.02
N PRO A 54 -3.74 -8.77 5.88
CA PRO A 54 -2.72 -9.79 6.13
C PRO A 54 -2.53 -10.73 4.93
N SER A 55 -1.62 -11.70 5.04
CA SER A 55 -1.24 -12.59 3.94
C SER A 55 -2.37 -13.39 3.30
N ASP A 56 -3.45 -13.63 4.03
CA ASP A 56 -4.65 -14.36 3.60
C ASP A 56 -5.80 -13.43 3.16
N VAL A 57 -5.51 -12.15 2.90
CA VAL A 57 -6.50 -11.16 2.47
C VAL A 57 -7.24 -11.60 1.21
N THR A 58 -8.57 -11.43 1.21
CA THR A 58 -9.44 -11.68 0.06
C THR A 58 -10.14 -10.41 -0.42
N ALA A 59 -10.63 -10.45 -1.66
CA ALA A 59 -11.14 -9.28 -2.39
C ALA A 59 -12.68 -9.18 -2.33
N GLY A 60 -13.23 -8.94 -1.15
CA GLY A 60 -14.68 -8.76 -0.97
C GLY A 60 -15.49 -10.04 -1.15
N THR A 61 -14.89 -11.19 -0.85
CA THR A 61 -15.49 -12.53 -1.03
C THR A 61 -15.77 -13.22 0.29
N THR A 62 -14.97 -12.97 1.33
CA THR A 62 -15.04 -13.67 2.61
C THR A 62 -14.93 -12.66 3.74
N ALA A 63 -16.03 -12.37 4.42
CA ALA A 63 -16.08 -11.33 5.45
C ALA A 63 -15.01 -11.46 6.56
N ALA A 64 -14.53 -12.68 6.84
CA ALA A 64 -13.50 -12.92 7.85
C ALA A 64 -12.07 -12.55 7.40
N THR A 65 -11.81 -12.53 6.10
CA THR A 65 -10.48 -12.26 5.52
C THR A 65 -10.51 -11.13 4.50
N ASP A 66 -11.65 -10.48 4.30
CA ASP A 66 -11.75 -9.31 3.45
C ASP A 66 -10.86 -8.19 4.02
N GLY A 67 -10.04 -7.61 3.16
CA GLY A 67 -9.18 -6.50 3.52
C GLY A 67 -9.94 -5.20 3.66
N TRP A 68 -9.23 -4.15 4.06
CA TRP A 68 -9.72 -2.78 3.95
C TRP A 68 -9.86 -2.40 2.48
N PRO A 69 -11.08 -2.09 1.99
CA PRO A 69 -11.28 -1.71 0.60
C PRO A 69 -10.76 -0.29 0.33
N LEU A 70 -10.08 -0.13 -0.80
CA LEU A 70 -9.62 1.12 -1.36
C LEU A 70 -10.15 1.23 -2.79
N ALA A 71 -11.16 2.08 -2.97
CA ALA A 71 -11.62 2.49 -4.29
C ALA A 71 -10.58 3.40 -4.96
N ALA A 72 -10.73 3.63 -6.27
CA ALA A 72 -9.83 4.49 -7.02
C ALA A 72 -9.68 5.89 -6.39
N GLY A 73 -8.45 6.30 -6.10
CA GLY A 73 -8.13 7.58 -5.45
C GLY A 73 -8.19 7.57 -3.92
N GLU A 74 -8.76 6.54 -3.29
CA GLU A 74 -8.79 6.43 -1.83
C GLU A 74 -7.41 6.13 -1.25
N GLU A 75 -7.25 6.45 0.02
CA GLU A 75 -5.99 6.32 0.74
C GLU A 75 -6.20 5.74 2.15
N LEU A 76 -5.17 5.04 2.60
CA LEU A 76 -5.10 4.42 3.91
C LEU A 76 -3.70 4.61 4.48
N PHE A 77 -3.63 4.93 5.77
CA PHE A 77 -2.39 4.96 6.50
C PHE A 77 -2.39 3.90 7.58
N LEU A 78 -1.32 3.10 7.64
CA LEU A 78 -1.15 2.03 8.60
C LEU A 78 0.06 2.32 9.50
N PRO A 79 -0.12 2.52 10.82
CA PRO A 79 0.98 2.69 11.75
C PRO A 79 1.60 1.32 12.07
N LEU A 80 2.57 0.90 11.26
CA LEU A 80 3.27 -0.37 11.37
C LEU A 80 4.76 -0.21 11.12
N ASP A 81 5.56 -1.14 11.61
CA ASP A 81 7.03 -1.13 11.60
C ASP A 81 7.65 -1.91 10.43
N ASP A 82 6.94 -2.92 9.88
CA ASP A 82 7.38 -3.74 8.76
C ASP A 82 6.35 -3.81 7.60
N PRO A 83 6.64 -3.20 6.43
CA PRO A 83 5.70 -3.16 5.31
C PRO A 83 5.46 -4.52 4.67
N ARG A 84 6.29 -5.53 4.96
CA ARG A 84 6.10 -6.91 4.47
C ARG A 84 4.89 -7.60 5.10
N ALA A 85 4.40 -7.11 6.24
CA ALA A 85 3.18 -7.61 6.86
C ALA A 85 1.92 -7.19 6.09
N VAL A 86 2.02 -6.22 5.18
CA VAL A 86 0.90 -5.71 4.40
C VAL A 86 0.83 -6.41 3.05
N PHE A 87 -0.32 -7.01 2.79
CA PHE A 87 -0.66 -7.64 1.53
C PHE A 87 -1.80 -6.88 0.86
N ALA A 88 -1.78 -6.93 -0.46
CA ALA A 88 -2.81 -6.35 -1.29
C ALA A 88 -3.36 -7.39 -2.27
N VAL A 89 -4.67 -7.37 -2.47
CA VAL A 89 -5.38 -8.13 -3.50
C VAL A 89 -6.42 -7.23 -4.15
N ALA A 90 -6.63 -7.35 -5.45
CA ALA A 90 -7.57 -6.51 -6.17
C ALA A 90 -8.75 -7.31 -6.73
N SER A 91 -9.89 -6.66 -6.87
CA SER A 91 -11.07 -7.25 -7.53
C SER A 91 -10.91 -7.41 -9.05
N ALA A 92 -9.90 -6.75 -9.64
CA ALA A 92 -9.52 -6.87 -11.04
C ALA A 92 -7.99 -6.92 -11.17
N ALA A 93 -7.46 -7.49 -12.25
CA ALA A 93 -6.02 -7.53 -12.47
C ALA A 93 -5.45 -6.13 -12.80
N SER A 94 -4.14 -5.97 -12.61
CA SER A 94 -3.36 -4.80 -13.03
C SER A 94 -3.74 -3.47 -12.37
N GLN A 95 -4.29 -3.48 -11.15
CA GLN A 95 -4.54 -2.25 -10.39
C GLN A 95 -3.22 -1.65 -9.89
N GLN A 96 -3.16 -0.33 -9.76
CA GLN A 96 -1.96 0.38 -9.34
C GLN A 96 -2.14 0.90 -7.92
N LEU A 97 -1.17 0.60 -7.06
CA LEU A 97 -1.10 1.07 -5.68
C LEU A 97 0.17 1.90 -5.50
N HIS A 98 0.01 3.14 -5.06
CA HIS A 98 1.12 3.99 -4.64
C HIS A 98 1.39 3.76 -3.16
N VAL A 99 2.64 3.45 -2.83
CA VAL A 99 3.08 3.14 -1.48
C VAL A 99 4.11 4.19 -1.08
N VAL A 100 3.96 4.73 0.12
CA VAL A 100 4.93 5.60 0.76
C VAL A 100 5.30 5.01 2.11
N VAL A 101 6.59 4.88 2.36
CA VAL A 101 7.12 4.40 3.62
C VAL A 101 7.83 5.54 4.34
N VAL A 102 7.55 5.68 5.65
CA VAL A 102 8.06 6.76 6.51
C VAL A 102 8.47 6.22 7.88
#